data_AF-A0A7Y1ZT70-F1
#
_entry.id   AF-A0A7Y1ZT70-F1
#
_cell.length_a   1.000
_cell.length_b   1.000
_cell.length_c   1.000
_cell.angle_alpha   90.00
_cell.angle_beta   90.00
_cell.angle_gamma   90.00
#
_symmetry.space_group_name_H-M   'P 1'
#
loop_
_entity.id
_entity.type
_entity.pdbx_description
1 polymer ?
#
loop_
_entity_poly.entity_id
_entity_poly.type
_entity_poly.pdbx_seq_one_letter_code
_entity_poly.pdbx_strand_id
1 'polypeptide(L)'
;MGYDDNHAYGHEPDDDDSNQQQDKESGRSGRYRDEVYSKRVPAGKRTYFFDVKTTRSGEDYFITITESKRIDDGRYEKHKIFLYKEDFGKFVAAMHEVVRHIKDNCLPGFEFRGLPELTETSSENID
;
A
#
# COMPACT_ATOMS: atom_id res chain seq x y z
N MET A 1 -64.09 -35.50 12.67
CA MET A 1 -64.27 -35.06 14.08
C MET A 1 -63.30 -35.88 14.92
N GLY A 2 -62.35 -35.20 15.55
CA GLY A 2 -61.25 -35.78 16.31
C GLY A 2 -60.15 -34.75 16.41
N TYR A 3 -60.36 -33.73 17.25
CA TYR A 3 -59.32 -32.82 17.71
C TYR A 3 -58.82 -33.41 19.02
N ASP A 4 -57.53 -33.78 19.06
CA ASP A 4 -56.83 -33.97 20.32
C ASP A 4 -55.91 -32.76 20.53
N ASP A 5 -56.31 -31.99 21.54
CA ASP A 5 -55.61 -30.91 22.21
C ASP A 5 -54.42 -31.46 23.02
N ASN A 6 -53.24 -30.83 22.90
CA ASN A 6 -52.65 -29.98 23.95
C ASN A 6 -51.11 -30.02 24.04
N HIS A 7 -50.58 -28.79 24.07
CA HIS A 7 -49.42 -28.30 24.82
C HIS A 7 -48.03 -28.91 24.57
N ALA A 8 -47.11 -28.10 24.03
CA ALA A 8 -46.06 -27.50 24.85
C ALA A 8 -45.26 -26.44 24.06
N TYR A 9 -44.78 -25.46 24.82
CA TYR A 9 -43.94 -24.33 24.43
C TYR A 9 -42.66 -24.74 23.70
N GLY A 10 -42.22 -23.91 22.75
CA GLY A 10 -40.90 -24.01 22.13
C GLY A 10 -40.75 -23.05 20.95
N HIS A 11 -40.71 -21.76 21.23
CA HIS A 11 -40.28 -20.77 20.25
C HIS A 11 -38.75 -20.77 20.27
N GLU A 12 -38.12 -21.59 19.42
CA GLU A 12 -36.68 -21.51 19.15
C GLU A 12 -36.52 -20.89 17.75
N PRO A 13 -36.16 -19.61 17.64
CA PRO A 13 -35.63 -19.09 16.39
C PRO A 13 -34.22 -19.69 16.19
N ASP A 14 -34.07 -20.47 15.12
CA ASP A 14 -32.79 -21.02 14.70
C ASP A 14 -31.75 -19.89 14.59
N ASP A 15 -30.62 -20.15 15.22
CA ASP A 15 -29.51 -19.28 15.51
C ASP A 15 -29.11 -18.33 14.36
N ASP A 16 -29.15 -17.03 14.69
CA ASP A 16 -28.37 -15.97 14.06
C ASP A 16 -26.89 -16.41 14.04
N ASP A 17 -26.42 -16.87 12.87
CA ASP A 17 -24.99 -17.08 12.57
C ASP A 17 -24.30 -15.72 12.53
N SER A 18 -24.13 -15.18 13.75
CA SER A 18 -23.25 -14.08 14.05
C SER A 18 -21.83 -14.53 13.72
N ASN A 19 -21.46 -14.33 12.46
CA ASN A 19 -20.06 -14.26 12.04
C ASN A 19 -19.43 -13.08 12.79
N GLN A 20 -19.00 -13.36 14.03
CA GLN A 20 -18.11 -12.53 14.81
C GLN A 20 -16.76 -12.55 14.10
N GLN A 21 -16.68 -11.80 13.00
CA GLN A 21 -15.43 -11.29 12.50
C GLN A 21 -14.99 -10.19 13.48
N GLN A 22 -14.50 -10.64 14.64
CA GLN A 22 -13.66 -9.82 15.50
C GLN A 22 -12.41 -9.53 14.68
N ASP A 23 -12.43 -8.39 14.00
CA ASP A 23 -11.24 -7.66 13.59
C ASP A 23 -10.38 -7.48 14.86
N LYS A 24 -9.44 -8.41 15.05
CA LYS A 24 -8.40 -8.33 16.07
C LYS A 24 -7.46 -7.18 15.69
N GLU A 25 -7.90 -5.97 16.01
CA GLU A 25 -7.16 -4.73 15.94
C GLU A 25 -6.16 -4.57 17.11
N SER A 26 -5.88 -5.62 17.88
CA SER A 26 -5.05 -5.55 19.09
C SER A 26 -3.57 -5.90 18.90
N GLY A 27 -3.05 -5.87 17.66
CA GLY A 27 -1.63 -6.17 17.36
C GLY A 27 -0.85 -5.07 16.61
N ARG A 28 -1.41 -3.87 16.45
CA ARG A 28 -0.88 -2.84 15.54
C ARG A 28 0.00 -1.76 16.19
N SER A 29 0.00 -1.65 17.52
CA SER A 29 0.65 -0.55 18.25
C SER A 29 2.19 -0.53 18.14
N GLY A 30 2.84 -1.69 17.97
CA GLY A 30 4.31 -1.77 17.90
C GLY A 30 4.94 -1.50 16.53
N ARG A 31 4.19 -1.64 15.42
CA ARG A 31 4.73 -1.49 14.05
C ARG A 31 4.63 -0.08 13.48
N TYR A 32 3.80 0.76 14.08
CA TYR A 32 3.61 2.16 13.67
C TYR A 32 4.64 3.09 14.31
N ARG A 33 5.32 2.64 15.37
CA ARG A 33 6.20 3.48 16.18
C ARG A 33 7.46 3.94 15.45
N ASP A 34 7.85 3.20 14.40
CA ASP A 34 9.03 3.50 13.58
C ASP A 34 8.66 4.14 12.23
N GLU A 35 7.37 4.35 11.94
CA GLU A 35 6.89 5.00 10.71
C GLU A 35 6.80 6.51 10.92
N VAL A 36 7.67 7.24 10.23
CA VAL A 36 7.83 8.70 10.37
C VAL A 36 6.94 9.44 9.39
N TYR A 37 6.71 8.87 8.22
CA TYR A 37 5.85 9.41 7.17
C TYR A 37 5.35 8.27 6.28
N SER A 38 4.13 8.39 5.75
CA SER A 38 3.62 7.47 4.74
C SER A 38 2.84 8.21 3.66
N LYS A 39 3.05 7.80 2.41
CA LYS A 39 2.26 8.24 1.25
C LYS A 39 1.58 7.05 0.59
N ARG A 40 0.25 7.08 0.59
CA ARG A 40 -0.60 6.15 -0.16
C ARG A 40 -0.94 6.70 -1.55
N VAL A 41 -0.74 5.89 -2.58
CA VAL A 41 -1.05 6.23 -3.99
C VAL A 41 -1.96 5.14 -4.58
N PRO A 42 -3.28 5.37 -4.69
CA PRO A 42 -4.19 4.43 -5.35
C PRO A 42 -4.02 4.47 -6.88
N ALA A 43 -4.00 3.30 -7.51
CA ALA A 43 -3.82 3.13 -8.96
C ALA A 43 -4.67 1.94 -9.47
N GLY A 44 -6.00 2.10 -9.46
CA GLY A 44 -6.92 1.04 -9.88
C GLY A 44 -6.87 -0.19 -8.97
N LYS A 45 -6.52 -1.36 -9.52
CA LYS A 45 -6.36 -2.62 -8.74
C LYS A 45 -5.10 -2.64 -7.88
N ARG A 46 -4.21 -1.65 -8.03
CA ARG A 46 -2.96 -1.52 -7.28
C ARG A 46 -3.04 -0.34 -6.32
N THR A 47 -2.34 -0.43 -5.20
CA THR A 47 -2.06 0.68 -4.30
C THR A 47 -0.58 0.65 -3.96
N TYR A 48 0.11 1.77 -4.16
CA TYR A 48 1.49 1.94 -3.74
C TYR A 48 1.53 2.64 -2.38
N PHE A 49 2.43 2.18 -1.52
CA PHE A 49 2.73 2.76 -0.22
C PHE A 49 4.20 3.10 -0.19
N PHE A 50 4.51 4.36 0.13
CA PHE A 50 5.87 4.85 0.33
C PHE A 50 6.00 5.25 1.79
N ASP A 51 6.59 4.39 2.60
CA ASP A 51 6.73 4.58 4.04
C ASP A 51 8.17 4.96 4.38
N VAL A 52 8.38 6.05 5.10
CA VAL A 52 9.67 6.46 5.66
C VAL A 52 9.78 5.92 7.07
N LYS A 53 10.86 5.19 7.36
CA LYS A 53 11.08 4.54 8.65
C LYS A 53 12.47 4.82 9.17
N THR A 54 12.62 4.82 10.48
CA THR A 54 13.94 4.87 11.12
C THR A 54 14.58 3.49 11.15
N THR A 55 15.90 3.43 10.99
CA THR A 55 16.67 2.20 11.23
C THR A 55 16.61 1.83 12.71
N ARG A 56 17.04 0.61 13.05
CA ARG A 56 17.03 0.13 14.43
C ARG A 56 17.88 0.98 15.40
N SER A 57 18.92 1.67 14.91
CA SER A 57 19.71 2.60 15.72
C SER A 57 18.98 3.92 15.98
N GLY A 58 17.97 4.26 15.18
CA GLY A 58 17.25 5.54 15.23
C GLY A 58 18.01 6.71 14.62
N GLU A 59 19.23 6.49 14.12
CA GLU A 59 20.10 7.55 13.57
C GLU A 59 19.83 7.82 12.09
N ASP A 60 19.28 6.83 11.38
CA ASP A 60 19.12 6.84 9.93
C ASP A 60 17.69 6.52 9.49
N TYR A 61 17.41 6.82 8.22
CA TYR A 61 16.12 6.58 7.59
C TYR A 61 16.25 5.65 6.39
N PHE A 62 15.20 4.88 6.14
CA PHE A 62 15.03 4.09 4.93
C PHE A 62 13.58 4.18 4.45
N ILE A 63 13.36 3.87 3.17
CA ILE A 63 12.03 3.86 2.56
C ILE A 63 11.60 2.41 2.35
N THR A 64 10.36 2.09 2.73
CA THR A 64 9.67 0.89 2.26
C THR A 64 8.73 1.27 1.14
N ILE A 65 8.93 0.73 -0.06
CA ILE A 65 7.99 0.86 -1.17
C ILE A 65 7.21 -0.44 -1.26
N THR A 66 5.90 -0.39 -1.01
CA THR A 66 5.03 -1.56 -1.12
C THR A 66 4.01 -1.35 -2.23
N GLU A 67 4.00 -2.25 -3.20
CA GLU A 67 2.87 -2.42 -4.09
C GLU A 67 1.92 -3.45 -3.50
N SER A 68 0.63 -3.10 -3.37
CA SER A 68 -0.44 -4.03 -3.05
C SER A 68 -1.39 -4.16 -4.23
N LYS A 69 -1.49 -5.35 -4.80
CA LYS A 69 -2.36 -5.66 -5.95
C LYS A 69 -3.52 -6.52 -5.48
N ARG A 70 -4.76 -6.08 -5.76
CA ARG A 70 -5.96 -6.89 -5.54
C ARG A 70 -6.03 -7.99 -6.60
N ILE A 71 -5.98 -9.25 -6.16
CA ILE A 71 -6.07 -10.43 -7.04
C ILE A 71 -7.54 -10.82 -7.19
N ASP A 72 -8.21 -11.09 -6.06
CA ASP A 72 -9.62 -11.47 -5.97
C ASP A 72 -10.31 -10.70 -4.82
N ASP A 73 -11.59 -10.96 -4.58
CA ASP A 73 -12.34 -10.36 -3.47
C ASP A 73 -11.67 -10.68 -2.13
N GLY A 74 -11.16 -9.62 -1.49
CA GLY A 74 -10.44 -9.70 -0.22
C GLY A 74 -8.99 -10.19 -0.28
N ARG A 75 -8.49 -10.66 -1.44
CA ARG A 75 -7.12 -11.18 -1.58
C ARG A 75 -6.17 -10.16 -2.20
N TYR A 76 -5.06 -9.92 -1.53
CA TYR A 76 -4.04 -8.96 -1.94
C TYR A 76 -2.67 -9.60 -2.02
N GLU A 77 -2.00 -9.43 -3.16
CA GLU A 77 -0.58 -9.72 -3.32
C GLU A 77 0.23 -8.47 -2.98
N LYS A 78 1.37 -8.64 -2.30
CA LYS A 78 2.24 -7.53 -1.91
C LYS A 78 3.66 -7.75 -2.39
N HIS A 79 4.19 -6.78 -3.13
CA HIS A 79 5.61 -6.69 -3.46
C HIS A 79 6.22 -5.55 -2.63
N LYS A 80 7.36 -5.81 -2.01
CA LYS A 80 8.00 -4.86 -1.09
C LYS A 80 9.47 -4.69 -1.44
N ILE A 81 9.88 -3.45 -1.50
CA ILE A 81 11.28 -3.03 -1.65
C ILE A 81 11.67 -2.23 -0.41
N PHE A 82 12.89 -2.45 0.06
CA PHE A 82 13.55 -1.62 1.04
C PHE A 82 14.65 -0.82 0.33
N LEU A 83 14.65 0.49 0.53
CA LEU A 83 15.62 1.40 -0.06
C LEU A 83 16.29 2.19 1.07
N TYR A 84 17.62 2.12 1.15
CA TYR A 84 18.39 2.78 2.20
C TYR A 84 18.97 4.11 1.69
N LYS A 85 19.32 5.01 2.63
CA LYS A 85 19.68 6.41 2.35
C LYS A 85 20.79 6.57 1.30
N GLU A 86 21.77 5.67 1.30
CA GLU A 86 22.94 5.65 0.43
C GLU A 86 22.58 5.42 -1.05
N ASP A 87 21.39 4.86 -1.31
CA ASP A 87 20.93 4.52 -2.65
C ASP A 87 19.79 5.42 -3.14
N PHE A 88 19.29 6.36 -2.33
CA PHE A 88 18.17 7.25 -2.70
C PHE A 88 18.45 8.00 -4.01
N GLY A 89 19.62 8.64 -4.12
CA GLY A 89 19.98 9.41 -5.30
C GLY A 89 20.04 8.54 -6.56
N LYS A 90 20.71 7.38 -6.48
CA LYS A 90 20.86 6.45 -7.61
C LYS A 90 19.51 5.90 -8.06
N PHE A 91 18.66 5.49 -7.11
CA PHE A 91 17.35 4.93 -7.40
C PHE A 91 16.42 5.95 -8.05
N VAL A 92 16.33 7.16 -7.49
CA VAL A 92 15.47 8.23 -8.03
C VAL A 92 15.96 8.70 -9.39
N ALA A 93 17.28 8.85 -9.58
CA ALA A 93 17.86 9.22 -10.88
C ALA A 93 17.52 8.18 -11.96
N ALA A 94 17.76 6.90 -11.69
CA ALA A 94 17.42 5.82 -12.63
C ALA A 94 15.92 5.77 -12.93
N MET A 95 15.07 5.95 -11.91
CA MET A 95 13.61 6.00 -12.08
C MET A 95 13.18 7.17 -12.98
N HIS A 96 13.78 8.35 -12.82
CA HIS A 96 13.51 9.50 -13.69
C HIS A 96 13.99 9.27 -15.13
N GLU A 97 15.18 8.71 -15.30
CA GLU A 97 15.77 8.42 -16.61
C GLU A 97 14.88 7.46 -17.41
N VAL A 98 14.41 6.36 -16.80
CA VAL A 98 13.55 5.41 -17.51
C VAL A 98 12.19 5.99 -17.85
N VAL A 99 11.60 6.81 -16.97
CA VAL A 99 10.33 7.49 -17.26
C VAL A 99 10.48 8.48 -18.41
N ARG A 100 11.58 9.26 -18.41
CA ARG A 100 11.92 10.16 -19.52
C ARG A 100 12.12 9.40 -20.82
N HIS A 101 12.88 8.30 -20.79
CA HIS A 101 13.09 7.47 -21.98
C HIS A 101 11.77 6.97 -22.57
N ILE A 102 10.84 6.52 -21.74
CA ILE A 102 9.50 6.10 -22.17
C ILE A 102 8.75 7.27 -22.82
N LYS A 103 8.74 8.44 -22.19
CA LYS A 103 8.04 9.62 -22.71
C LYS A 103 8.59 10.04 -24.08
N ASP A 104 9.90 10.10 -24.22
CA ASP A 104 10.53 10.71 -25.39
C ASP A 104 10.67 9.72 -26.55
N ASN A 105 10.93 8.43 -26.26
CA ASN A 105 11.28 7.45 -27.28
C ASN A 105 10.22 6.36 -27.48
N CYS A 106 9.46 5.98 -26.45
CA CYS A 106 8.49 4.88 -26.55
C CYS A 106 7.06 5.38 -26.80
N LEU A 107 6.68 6.50 -26.18
CA LEU A 107 5.34 7.07 -26.23
C LEU A 107 5.36 8.59 -26.50
N PRO A 108 6.02 9.05 -27.59
CA PRO A 108 6.07 10.46 -27.96
C PRO A 108 4.68 10.94 -28.39
N GLY A 109 3.95 11.58 -27.47
CA GLY A 109 2.58 12.04 -27.69
C GLY A 109 1.56 11.49 -26.69
N PHE A 110 1.97 10.60 -25.78
CA PHE A 110 1.15 10.29 -24.61
C PHE A 110 1.36 11.34 -23.52
N GLU A 111 0.28 11.98 -23.09
CA GLU A 111 0.29 12.98 -22.03
C GLU A 111 0.22 12.32 -20.64
N PHE A 112 1.38 12.20 -20.00
CA PHE A 112 1.45 11.69 -18.62
C PHE A 112 1.02 12.76 -17.62
N ARG A 113 -0.16 12.60 -17.03
CA ARG A 113 -0.69 13.54 -16.04
C ARG A 113 0.13 13.52 -14.74
N GLY A 114 0.51 14.72 -14.27
CA GLY A 114 1.12 14.90 -12.95
C GLY A 114 2.58 14.44 -12.85
N LEU A 115 3.27 14.28 -13.99
CA LEU A 115 4.72 14.18 -13.97
C LEU A 115 5.32 15.52 -13.53
N PRO A 116 6.27 15.53 -12.59
CA PRO A 116 7.00 16.75 -12.27
C PRO A 116 7.80 17.21 -13.50
N GLU A 117 7.94 18.52 -13.68
CA GLU A 117 8.91 19.07 -14.62
C GLU A 117 10.31 18.65 -14.15
N LEU A 118 10.95 17.79 -14.93
CA LEU A 118 12.32 17.38 -14.69
C LEU A 118 13.22 18.51 -15.20
N THR A 119 13.47 19.53 -14.38
CA THR A 119 14.54 20.48 -14.67
C THR A 119 15.85 19.70 -14.68
N GLU A 120 16.63 19.84 -15.76
CA GLU A 120 17.98 19.29 -15.79
C GLU A 120 18.73 19.89 -14.60
N THR A 121 19.12 19.05 -13.63
CA THR A 121 20.02 19.49 -12.57
C THR A 121 21.34 19.80 -13.26
N SER A 122 21.54 21.06 -13.60
CA SER A 122 22.78 21.60 -14.13
C SER A 122 23.89 21.11 -13.22
N SER A 123 24.73 20.25 -13.77
CA SER A 123 25.93 19.77 -13.11
C SER A 123 26.81 21.00 -12.92
N GLU A 124 26.79 21.58 -11.72
CA GLU A 124 27.77 22.60 -11.35
C GLU A 124 29.13 21.92 -11.39
N ASN A 125 29.88 22.20 -12.46
CA ASN A 125 31.32 21.98 -12.49
C ASN A 125 31.91 22.93 -11.44
N ILE A 126 32.23 22.40 -10.26
CA ILE A 126 33.09 23.09 -9.31
C ILE A 126 34.51 22.85 -9.80
N ASP A 127 35.06 23.88 -10.44
CA ASP A 127 36.48 24.01 -10.81
C ASP A 127 37.32 24.31 -9.55
#